data_AF-W0QBF4-F1
#
_entry.id   AF-W0QBF4-F1
#
_cell.length_a   1.000
_cell.length_b   1.000
_cell.length_c   1.000
_cell.angle_alpha   90.00
_cell.angle_beta   90.00
_cell.angle_gamma   90.00
#
_symmetry.space_group_name_H-M   'P 1'
#
loop_
_entity.id
_entity.type
_entity.pdbx_description
1 polymer ?
#
loop_
_entity_poly.entity_id
_entity_poly.type
_entity_poly.pdbx_seq_one_letter_code
_entity_poly.pdbx_strand_id
1 'polypeptide(L)'
;MLFVTAYNHIFNILVFDMKQKKLFSIIVAGVLAAIFLFFIFSDKKDQPNITQPSSQSSSLGDYDVKMKNDRLKQNIVGTDYYTLALSWSPAFCQKQRRNNNGKIPQNLKYQCDGEKKFGWVIHGLWPQSENARRIEEHPRYCQGDLPRVEEDTIKKYLPESPGATLLQGEWEKHGACAFNQAEAYFAKQKSLFNELTLPDVDMPKSELFKWVRANNPQLKGVYLGGGKDELYICYDKSWQPMDCPR
;
A
#
# COMPACT_ATOMS: atom_id res chain seq x y z
N MET A 1 -79.53 10.68 54.71
CA MET A 1 -79.07 9.39 54.14
C MET A 1 -78.68 9.48 52.65
N LEU A 2 -78.26 10.64 52.14
CA LEU A 2 -77.93 10.86 50.70
C LEU A 2 -76.47 11.30 50.44
N PHE A 3 -75.67 11.53 51.49
CA PHE A 3 -74.28 12.03 51.33
C PHE A 3 -73.20 10.94 51.38
N VAL A 4 -73.48 9.75 51.91
CA VAL A 4 -72.50 8.65 52.03
C VAL A 4 -72.36 7.85 50.73
N THR A 5 -73.40 7.83 49.89
CA THR A 5 -73.42 7.07 48.63
C THR A 5 -72.63 7.76 47.51
N ALA A 6 -72.62 9.10 47.46
CA ALA A 6 -71.90 9.85 46.43
C ALA A 6 -70.36 9.80 46.62
N TYR A 7 -69.89 9.80 47.86
CA TYR A 7 -68.45 9.79 48.17
C TYR A 7 -67.79 8.42 47.84
N ASN A 8 -68.48 7.32 48.15
CA ASN A 8 -68.01 5.98 47.79
C ASN A 8 -67.99 5.73 46.28
N HIS A 9 -68.86 6.41 45.51
CA HIS A 9 -68.88 6.27 44.06
C HIS A 9 -67.70 6.98 43.39
N ILE A 10 -67.35 8.19 43.83
CA ILE A 10 -66.24 8.98 43.28
C ILE A 10 -64.88 8.38 43.68
N PHE A 11 -64.75 7.90 44.93
CA PHE A 11 -63.53 7.25 45.41
C PHE A 11 -63.23 5.95 44.64
N ASN A 12 -64.26 5.13 44.35
CA ASN A 12 -64.10 3.92 43.54
C ASN A 12 -63.73 4.24 42.08
N ILE A 13 -64.26 5.31 41.48
CA ILE A 13 -63.91 5.73 40.11
C ILE A 13 -62.45 6.19 40.02
N LEU A 14 -61.97 6.98 40.98
CA LEU A 14 -60.58 7.45 41.03
C LEU A 14 -59.58 6.31 41.29
N VAL A 15 -59.91 5.38 42.19
CA VAL A 15 -59.08 4.19 42.45
C VAL A 15 -59.06 3.26 41.23
N PHE A 16 -60.17 3.14 40.50
CA PHE A 16 -60.25 2.34 39.28
C PHE A 16 -59.41 2.96 38.14
N ASP A 17 -59.45 4.28 37.95
CA ASP A 17 -58.63 5.01 36.96
C ASP A 17 -57.13 4.97 37.30
N MET A 18 -56.76 5.11 38.58
CA MET A 18 -55.36 4.97 39.01
C MET A 18 -54.82 3.54 38.84
N LYS A 19 -55.65 2.50 39.05
CA LYS A 19 -55.30 1.11 38.79
C LYS A 19 -55.17 0.83 37.28
N GLN A 20 -56.07 1.38 36.46
CA GLN A 20 -56.01 1.31 35.00
C GLN A 20 -54.73 1.94 34.44
N LYS A 21 -54.37 3.15 34.90
CA LYS A 21 -53.13 3.85 34.47
C LYS A 21 -51.85 3.13 34.90
N LYS A 22 -51.81 2.58 36.13
CA LYS A 22 -50.68 1.75 36.59
C LYS A 22 -50.57 0.45 35.80
N LEU A 23 -51.69 -0.21 35.53
CA LEU A 23 -51.72 -1.44 34.72
C LEU A 23 -51.25 -1.17 33.29
N PHE A 24 -51.69 -0.07 32.67
CA PHE A 24 -51.26 0.34 31.34
C PHE A 24 -49.75 0.66 31.29
N SER A 25 -49.23 1.37 32.29
CA SER A 25 -47.80 1.70 32.38
C SER A 25 -46.91 0.46 32.57
N ILE A 26 -47.36 -0.52 33.37
CA ILE A 26 -46.66 -1.80 33.54
C ILE A 26 -46.68 -2.62 32.25
N ILE A 27 -47.81 -2.64 31.52
CA ILE A 27 -47.92 -3.33 30.24
C ILE A 27 -47.00 -2.68 29.20
N VAL A 28 -46.96 -1.35 29.10
CA VAL A 28 -46.07 -0.63 28.16
C VAL A 28 -44.60 -0.88 28.50
N ALA A 29 -44.22 -0.83 29.78
CA ALA A 29 -42.84 -1.15 30.20
C ALA A 29 -42.47 -2.61 29.91
N GLY A 30 -43.39 -3.55 30.13
CA GLY A 30 -43.20 -4.97 29.80
C GLY A 30 -43.05 -5.22 28.30
N VAL A 31 -43.85 -4.56 27.47
CA VAL A 31 -43.77 -4.64 26.00
C VAL A 31 -42.45 -4.04 25.49
N LEU A 32 -42.03 -2.89 26.00
CA LEU A 32 -40.74 -2.28 25.63
C LEU A 32 -39.55 -3.14 26.05
N ALA A 33 -39.59 -3.75 27.24
CA ALA A 33 -38.55 -4.68 27.68
C ALA A 33 -38.53 -5.97 26.83
N ALA A 34 -39.69 -6.50 26.45
CA ALA A 34 -39.79 -7.66 25.57
C ALA A 34 -39.31 -7.36 24.15
N ILE A 35 -39.59 -6.17 23.61
CA ILE A 35 -39.07 -5.71 22.31
C ILE A 35 -37.54 -5.53 22.39
N PHE A 36 -37.02 -4.92 23.45
CA PHE A 36 -35.59 -4.76 23.64
C PHE A 36 -34.87 -6.11 23.76
N LEU A 37 -35.43 -7.05 24.53
CA LEU A 37 -34.92 -8.42 24.59
C LEU A 37 -35.03 -9.14 23.25
N PHE A 38 -36.12 -8.95 22.49
CA PHE A 38 -36.27 -9.53 21.16
C PHE A 38 -35.22 -9.00 20.18
N PHE A 39 -34.86 -7.72 20.24
CA PHE A 39 -33.76 -7.15 19.45
C PHE A 39 -32.39 -7.68 19.88
N ILE A 40 -32.12 -7.78 21.19
CA ILE A 40 -30.86 -8.35 21.71
C ILE A 40 -30.70 -9.84 21.35
N PHE A 41 -31.79 -10.61 21.35
CA PHE A 41 -31.77 -12.04 21.01
C PHE A 41 -31.90 -12.31 19.51
N SER A 42 -32.42 -11.38 18.70
CA SER A 42 -32.52 -11.54 17.23
C SER A 42 -31.20 -11.33 16.50
N ASP A 43 -30.18 -10.74 17.14
CA ASP A 43 -28.82 -10.59 16.58
C ASP A 43 -27.99 -11.89 16.60
N LYS A 44 -28.54 -12.98 17.16
CA LYS A 44 -27.99 -14.35 17.05
C LYS A 44 -28.79 -15.17 16.04
N LYS A 45 -28.79 -14.77 14.78
CA LYS A 45 -29.13 -15.66 13.67
C LYS A 45 -27.94 -15.73 12.71
N ASP A 46 -27.26 -16.87 12.78
CA ASP A 46 -26.45 -17.49 11.74
C ASP A 46 -25.80 -16.54 10.74
N GLN A 47 -24.66 -15.97 11.13
CA GLN A 47 -23.64 -15.65 10.15
C GLN A 47 -23.29 -16.96 9.43
N PRO A 48 -23.48 -17.07 8.10
CA PRO A 48 -22.87 -18.16 7.37
C PRO A 48 -21.37 -18.06 7.64
N ASN A 49 -20.77 -19.20 7.99
CA ASN A 49 -19.35 -19.34 8.19
C ASN A 49 -18.67 -19.17 6.82
N ILE A 50 -18.60 -17.92 6.34
CA ILE A 50 -17.69 -17.54 5.27
C ILE A 50 -16.34 -17.71 5.92
N THR A 51 -15.67 -18.81 5.57
CA THR A 51 -14.23 -18.94 5.73
C THR A 51 -13.63 -17.64 5.19
N GLN A 52 -13.30 -16.72 6.11
CA GLN A 52 -12.40 -15.63 5.83
C GLN A 52 -11.21 -16.30 5.14
N PRO A 53 -10.79 -15.85 3.94
CA PRO A 53 -9.55 -16.34 3.38
C PRO A 53 -8.52 -16.09 4.47
N SER A 54 -7.89 -17.16 4.93
CA SER A 54 -6.89 -17.11 5.98
C SER A 54 -5.98 -15.91 5.70
N SER A 55 -5.89 -15.00 6.67
CA SER A 55 -4.70 -14.17 6.82
C SER A 55 -3.52 -15.13 6.98
N GLN A 56 -3.03 -15.67 5.86
CA GLN A 56 -1.77 -16.40 5.86
C GLN A 56 -0.74 -15.39 6.34
N SER A 57 -0.27 -15.60 7.56
CA SER A 57 0.84 -14.84 8.12
C SER A 57 2.00 -15.02 7.15
N SER A 58 2.30 -13.96 6.39
CA SER A 58 3.35 -14.00 5.39
C SER A 58 4.70 -14.15 6.07
N SER A 59 5.59 -14.97 5.52
CA SER A 59 6.94 -15.12 6.09
C SER A 59 7.79 -13.86 5.93
N LEU A 60 7.36 -12.95 5.06
CA LEU A 60 7.97 -11.63 4.84
C LEU A 60 7.38 -10.55 5.77
N GLY A 61 6.47 -10.91 6.68
CA GLY A 61 5.73 -9.97 7.51
C GLY A 61 4.61 -9.26 6.74
N ASP A 62 4.10 -8.17 7.31
CA ASP A 62 3.16 -7.27 6.63
C ASP A 62 3.94 -6.33 5.70
N TYR A 63 3.82 -6.57 4.40
CA TYR A 63 4.43 -5.77 3.35
C TYR A 63 3.41 -5.01 2.51
N ASP A 64 2.14 -5.06 2.90
CA ASP A 64 1.10 -4.30 2.23
C ASP A 64 1.34 -2.80 2.43
N VAL A 65 1.17 -2.01 1.36
CA VAL A 65 1.20 -0.56 1.46
C VAL A 65 -0.23 -0.04 1.42
N LYS A 66 -0.44 1.17 1.93
CA LYS A 66 -1.76 1.81 1.87
C LYS A 66 -1.61 3.13 1.16
N MET A 67 -2.21 3.25 -0.02
CA MET A 67 -2.18 4.48 -0.84
C MET A 67 -2.51 5.73 -0.02
N LYS A 68 -3.45 5.64 0.94
CA LYS A 68 -3.86 6.76 1.80
C LYS A 68 -2.71 7.37 2.63
N ASN A 69 -1.66 6.60 2.89
CA ASN A 69 -0.49 7.03 3.66
C ASN A 69 0.52 7.80 2.80
N ASP A 70 0.43 7.74 1.47
CA ASP A 70 1.26 8.56 0.61
C ASP A 70 0.74 10.01 0.61
N ARG A 71 1.68 10.94 0.80
CA ARG A 71 1.41 12.38 0.74
C ARG A 71 1.02 12.79 -0.67
N LEU A 72 1.65 12.16 -1.66
CA LEU A 72 1.38 12.38 -3.07
C LEU A 72 0.14 11.55 -3.44
N LYS A 73 -0.95 12.25 -3.77
CA LYS A 73 -2.24 11.65 -4.10
C LYS A 73 -2.20 10.97 -5.47
N GLN A 74 -3.31 10.33 -5.83
CA GLN A 74 -3.50 9.75 -7.17
C GLN A 74 -3.25 10.78 -8.27
N ASN A 75 -2.67 10.35 -9.37
CA ASN A 75 -2.61 11.14 -10.59
C ASN A 75 -2.69 10.20 -11.80
N ILE A 76 -3.83 10.23 -12.48
CA ILE A 76 -4.15 9.36 -13.61
C ILE A 76 -3.87 10.14 -14.90
N VAL A 77 -2.64 10.02 -15.39
CA VAL A 77 -2.20 10.60 -16.66
C VAL A 77 -1.51 9.53 -17.51
N GLY A 78 -1.36 9.82 -18.80
CA GLY A 78 -0.71 8.90 -19.74
C GLY A 78 0.75 8.65 -19.41
N THR A 79 1.22 7.46 -19.81
CA THR A 79 2.66 7.13 -19.82
C THR A 79 3.26 7.42 -21.18
N ASP A 80 4.32 8.23 -21.18
CA ASP A 80 5.07 8.70 -22.34
C ASP A 80 6.45 8.04 -22.43
N TYR A 81 7.08 7.74 -21.28
CA TYR A 81 8.35 7.03 -21.20
C TYR A 81 8.48 6.29 -19.86
N TYR A 82 9.56 5.54 -19.68
CA TYR A 82 9.87 4.81 -18.45
C TYR A 82 11.22 5.22 -17.88
N THR A 83 11.33 5.25 -16.55
CA THR A 83 12.60 5.40 -15.84
C THR A 83 12.87 4.15 -15.01
N LEU A 84 13.91 3.39 -15.36
CA LEU A 84 14.45 2.37 -14.47
C LEU A 84 15.33 3.08 -13.43
N ALA A 85 14.91 3.03 -12.17
CA ALA A 85 15.65 3.56 -11.04
C ALA A 85 16.42 2.46 -10.33
N LEU A 86 17.73 2.63 -10.24
CA LEU A 86 18.63 1.70 -9.54
C LEU A 86 19.24 2.41 -8.32
N SER A 87 19.38 1.67 -7.22
CA SER A 87 19.96 2.18 -5.98
C SER A 87 21.25 1.43 -5.63
N TRP A 88 22.27 2.18 -5.19
CA TRP A 88 23.48 1.60 -4.65
C TRP A 88 23.26 1.17 -3.19
N SER A 89 23.07 -0.14 -2.99
CA SER A 89 22.64 -0.70 -1.70
C SER A 89 23.59 -0.39 -0.53
N PRO A 90 24.94 -0.40 -0.67
CA PRO A 90 25.83 -0.05 0.42
C PRO A 90 25.62 1.37 0.97
N ALA A 91 25.49 2.36 0.08
CA ALA A 91 25.24 3.75 0.48
C ALA A 91 23.84 3.93 1.07
N PHE A 92 22.82 3.28 0.47
CA PHE A 92 21.47 3.24 1.02
C PHE A 92 21.47 2.70 2.46
N CYS A 93 22.08 1.54 2.70
CA CYS A 93 22.11 0.91 4.02
C CYS A 93 22.89 1.74 5.04
N GLN A 94 23.99 2.39 4.64
CA GLN A 94 24.70 3.32 5.53
C GLN A 94 23.82 4.51 5.93
N LYS A 95 23.08 5.08 4.97
CA LYS A 95 22.10 6.15 5.23
C LYS A 95 21.00 5.69 6.18
N GLN A 96 20.49 4.47 6.02
CA GLN A 96 19.48 3.92 6.93
C GLN A 96 20.00 3.80 8.36
N ARG A 97 21.23 3.30 8.57
CA ARG A 97 21.82 3.26 9.93
C ARG A 97 21.96 4.64 10.53
N ARG A 98 22.50 5.60 9.75
CA ARG A 98 22.68 6.99 10.21
C ARG A 98 21.36 7.61 10.65
N ASN A 99 20.29 7.39 9.88
CA ASN A 99 18.97 7.96 10.15
C ASN A 99 18.22 7.27 11.29
N ASN A 100 18.64 6.06 11.70
CA ASN A 100 17.96 5.23 12.69
C ASN A 100 18.85 4.89 13.89
N ASN A 101 19.73 5.82 14.31
CA ASN A 101 20.60 5.66 15.48
C ASN A 101 21.41 4.36 15.48
N GLY A 102 21.95 3.98 14.32
CA GLY A 102 22.74 2.76 14.11
C GLY A 102 21.92 1.49 13.87
N LYS A 103 20.59 1.54 14.01
CA LYS A 103 19.70 0.39 13.79
C LYS A 103 19.25 0.30 12.32
N ILE A 104 18.89 -0.91 11.90
CA ILE A 104 18.25 -1.17 10.60
C ILE A 104 16.78 -1.56 10.85
N PRO A 105 15.81 -0.89 10.20
CA PRO A 105 14.40 -1.27 10.23
C PRO A 105 14.18 -2.72 9.81
N GLN A 106 13.20 -3.39 10.41
CA GLN A 106 12.96 -4.83 10.18
C GLN A 106 12.72 -5.16 8.71
N ASN A 107 11.95 -4.35 7.98
CA ASN A 107 11.65 -4.54 6.57
C ASN A 107 12.87 -4.35 5.64
N LEU A 108 13.97 -3.79 6.14
CA LEU A 108 15.22 -3.58 5.40
C LEU A 108 16.33 -4.56 5.79
N LYS A 109 16.06 -5.49 6.73
CA LYS A 109 17.05 -6.46 7.21
C LYS A 109 17.61 -7.32 6.09
N TYR A 110 16.76 -7.78 5.17
CA TYR A 110 17.19 -8.60 4.03
C TYR A 110 18.26 -7.89 3.17
N GLN A 111 18.06 -6.60 2.87
CA GLN A 111 19.01 -5.79 2.09
C GLN A 111 20.26 -5.38 2.87
N CYS A 112 20.10 -4.98 4.13
CA CYS A 112 21.14 -4.23 4.86
C CYS A 112 21.85 -4.99 5.98
N ASP A 113 21.25 -6.06 6.51
CA ASP A 113 21.77 -6.88 7.61
C ASP A 113 21.73 -8.39 7.30
N GLY A 114 21.39 -8.76 6.06
CA GLY A 114 21.37 -10.16 5.62
C GLY A 114 22.76 -10.72 5.31
N GLU A 115 22.80 -12.03 5.08
CA GLU A 115 24.00 -12.75 4.62
C GLU A 115 24.44 -12.27 3.24
N LYS A 116 23.47 -12.14 2.32
CA LYS A 116 23.71 -11.60 0.97
C LYS A 116 24.08 -10.12 1.05
N LYS A 117 25.18 -9.76 0.39
CA LYS A 117 25.57 -8.36 0.16
C LYS A 117 25.11 -7.95 -1.22
N PHE A 118 24.46 -6.79 -1.29
CA PHE A 118 23.93 -6.22 -2.53
C PHE A 118 24.82 -5.06 -2.99
N GLY A 119 25.05 -5.00 -4.30
CA GLY A 119 25.60 -3.82 -4.99
C GLY A 119 24.45 -2.94 -5.49
N TRP A 120 24.36 -2.79 -6.82
CA TRP A 120 23.19 -2.17 -7.45
C TRP A 120 21.97 -3.06 -7.32
N VAL A 121 20.84 -2.44 -6.98
CA VAL A 121 19.53 -3.09 -6.88
C VAL A 121 18.48 -2.26 -7.57
N ILE A 122 17.40 -2.89 -7.96
CA ILE A 122 16.25 -2.22 -8.54
C ILE A 122 15.53 -1.47 -7.42
N HIS A 123 15.39 -0.14 -7.58
CA HIS A 123 14.46 0.66 -6.78
C HIS A 123 13.06 0.51 -7.39
N GLY A 124 12.92 0.77 -8.69
CA GLY A 124 11.64 0.68 -9.38
C GLY A 124 11.74 0.95 -10.88
N LEU A 125 10.63 0.77 -11.59
CA LEU A 125 10.48 1.14 -12.99
C LEU A 125 9.28 2.07 -13.11
N TRP A 126 9.52 3.34 -13.31
CA TRP A 126 8.48 4.35 -13.17
C TRP A 126 7.94 4.74 -14.55
N PRO A 127 6.65 4.51 -14.83
CA PRO A 127 5.98 5.16 -15.95
C PRO A 127 5.93 6.66 -15.71
N GLN A 128 6.39 7.44 -16.67
CA GLN A 128 6.51 8.89 -16.57
C GLN A 128 5.68 9.57 -17.66
N SER A 129 5.34 10.83 -17.41
CA SER A 129 4.81 11.74 -18.44
C SER A 129 5.87 12.77 -18.84
N GLU A 130 5.93 13.09 -20.13
CA GLU A 130 6.82 14.12 -20.69
C GLU A 130 6.38 15.54 -20.30
N ASN A 131 5.10 15.71 -19.99
CA ASN A 131 4.51 17.01 -19.64
C ASN A 131 4.68 17.36 -18.16
N ALA A 132 5.07 16.40 -17.34
CA ALA A 132 5.27 16.59 -15.92
C ALA A 132 6.53 17.41 -15.64
N ARG A 133 6.37 18.48 -14.87
CA ARG A 133 7.43 19.36 -14.34
C ARG A 133 7.72 19.07 -12.88
N ARG A 134 6.79 18.41 -12.18
CA ARG A 134 6.92 18.04 -10.76
C ARG A 134 6.67 16.56 -10.56
N ILE A 135 7.17 16.04 -9.45
CA ILE A 135 7.01 14.62 -9.14
C ILE A 135 5.54 14.24 -9.11
N GLU A 136 4.64 15.04 -8.53
CA GLU A 136 3.20 14.78 -8.44
C GLU A 136 2.45 14.71 -9.77
N GLU A 137 3.02 15.26 -10.83
CA GLU A 137 2.40 15.32 -12.16
C GLU A 137 2.68 14.06 -13.00
N HIS A 138 3.56 13.16 -12.54
CA HIS A 138 3.76 11.85 -13.16
C HIS A 138 2.64 10.85 -12.79
N PRO A 139 2.36 9.85 -13.66
CA PRO A 139 1.41 8.77 -13.36
C PRO A 139 1.68 8.14 -12.00
N ARG A 140 0.62 7.94 -11.20
CA ARG A 140 0.71 7.19 -9.94
C ARG A 140 -0.63 6.66 -9.49
N TYR A 141 -0.60 5.51 -8.83
CA TYR A 141 -1.78 4.85 -8.26
C TYR A 141 -2.91 4.73 -9.29
N CYS A 142 -2.59 4.43 -10.55
CA CYS A 142 -3.57 4.50 -11.64
C CYS A 142 -4.71 3.48 -11.52
N GLN A 143 -4.51 2.43 -10.71
CA GLN A 143 -5.54 1.44 -10.35
C GLN A 143 -5.98 1.54 -8.88
N GLY A 144 -5.60 2.61 -8.17
CA GLY A 144 -5.92 2.85 -6.77
C GLY A 144 -5.06 2.04 -5.79
N ASP A 145 -5.62 1.82 -4.59
CA ASP A 145 -5.08 0.95 -3.53
C ASP A 145 -5.30 -0.51 -3.98
N LEU A 146 -4.23 -1.27 -4.18
CA LEU A 146 -4.30 -2.62 -4.73
C LEU A 146 -4.11 -3.66 -3.64
N PRO A 147 -4.68 -4.87 -3.79
CA PRO A 147 -4.41 -5.93 -2.84
C PRO A 147 -2.92 -6.29 -2.83
N ARG A 148 -2.48 -6.81 -1.68
CA ARG A 148 -1.15 -7.40 -1.50
C ARG A 148 -0.86 -8.42 -2.62
N VAL A 149 0.28 -8.24 -3.29
CA VAL A 149 0.81 -9.20 -4.27
C VAL A 149 1.17 -10.49 -3.56
N GLU A 150 0.92 -11.63 -4.21
CA GLU A 150 1.24 -12.95 -3.65
C GLU A 150 2.71 -13.08 -3.21
N GLU A 151 2.92 -13.71 -2.05
CA GLU A 151 4.24 -13.74 -1.41
C GLU A 151 5.30 -14.45 -2.27
N ASP A 152 4.92 -15.52 -2.97
CA ASP A 152 5.82 -16.26 -3.86
C ASP A 152 6.25 -15.41 -5.06
N THR A 153 5.37 -14.53 -5.55
CA THR A 153 5.71 -13.54 -6.58
C THR A 153 6.75 -12.57 -6.02
N ILE A 154 6.54 -12.02 -4.82
CA ILE A 154 7.52 -11.12 -4.18
C ILE A 154 8.88 -11.81 -4.00
N LYS A 155 8.90 -13.03 -3.45
CA LYS A 155 10.14 -13.80 -3.21
C LYS A 155 10.96 -14.02 -4.48
N LYS A 156 10.30 -14.22 -5.61
CA LYS A 156 10.96 -14.42 -6.91
C LYS A 156 11.82 -13.23 -7.36
N TYR A 157 11.46 -12.00 -6.95
CA TYR A 157 12.13 -10.76 -7.37
C TYR A 157 12.92 -10.05 -6.26
N LEU A 158 12.83 -10.52 -5.01
CA LEU A 158 13.70 -10.07 -3.92
C LEU A 158 15.20 -10.09 -4.24
N PRO A 159 15.75 -11.06 -5.01
CA PRO A 159 17.18 -11.08 -5.31
C PRO A 159 17.70 -9.87 -6.09
N GLU A 160 16.85 -9.16 -6.84
CA GLU A 160 17.19 -7.95 -7.60
C GLU A 160 16.61 -6.67 -6.97
N SER A 161 15.47 -6.76 -6.27
CA SER A 161 14.81 -5.65 -5.56
C SER A 161 14.54 -6.04 -4.10
N PRO A 162 15.51 -5.85 -3.18
CA PRO A 162 15.54 -6.51 -1.88
C PRO A 162 14.65 -5.87 -0.81
N GLY A 163 13.35 -5.78 -1.07
CA GLY A 163 12.37 -5.34 -0.09
C GLY A 163 10.94 -5.72 -0.50
N ALA A 164 10.23 -6.45 0.36
CA ALA A 164 8.85 -6.85 0.09
C ALA A 164 7.91 -5.63 0.03
N THR A 165 8.02 -4.73 1.01
CA THR A 165 7.25 -3.46 1.04
C THR A 165 7.63 -2.56 -0.14
N LEU A 166 8.89 -2.59 -0.58
CA LEU A 166 9.35 -1.86 -1.76
C LEU A 166 8.65 -2.39 -3.01
N LEU A 167 8.73 -3.71 -3.27
CA LEU A 167 8.09 -4.34 -4.43
C LEU A 167 6.57 -4.08 -4.48
N GLN A 168 5.86 -4.23 -3.35
CA GLN A 168 4.43 -3.92 -3.27
C GLN A 168 4.16 -2.44 -3.59
N GLY A 169 4.89 -1.53 -2.95
CA GLY A 169 4.71 -0.09 -3.15
C GLY A 169 5.01 0.36 -4.57
N GLU A 170 6.08 -0.15 -5.17
CA GLU A 170 6.45 0.15 -6.55
C GLU A 170 5.46 -0.39 -7.56
N TRP A 171 4.88 -1.57 -7.30
CA TRP A 171 3.80 -2.10 -8.14
C TRP A 171 2.57 -1.20 -8.09
N GLU A 172 2.05 -0.93 -6.89
CA GLU A 172 0.80 -0.20 -6.71
C GLU A 172 0.92 1.26 -7.16
N LYS A 173 2.01 1.92 -6.76
CA LYS A 173 2.22 3.34 -7.04
C LYS A 173 2.61 3.57 -8.50
N HIS A 174 3.46 2.74 -9.08
CA HIS A 174 4.07 3.01 -10.39
C HIS A 174 3.69 1.97 -11.43
N GLY A 175 3.96 0.68 -11.17
CA GLY A 175 3.76 -0.39 -12.14
C GLY A 175 2.35 -0.48 -12.71
N ALA A 176 1.33 -0.33 -11.86
CA ALA A 176 -0.08 -0.41 -12.24
C ALA A 176 -0.55 0.69 -13.22
N CYS A 177 0.29 1.71 -13.48
CA CYS A 177 0.02 2.73 -14.51
C CYS A 177 0.33 2.29 -15.94
N ALA A 178 1.12 1.23 -16.13
CA ALA A 178 1.52 0.77 -17.46
C ALA A 178 1.43 -0.76 -17.65
N PHE A 179 1.10 -1.50 -16.59
CA PHE A 179 1.02 -2.95 -16.59
C PHE A 179 -0.27 -3.41 -15.92
N ASN A 180 -0.80 -4.54 -16.38
CA ASN A 180 -2.02 -5.14 -15.83
C ASN A 180 -1.76 -6.12 -14.69
N GLN A 181 -0.52 -6.57 -14.50
CA GLN A 181 -0.15 -7.59 -13.51
C GLN A 181 1.23 -7.29 -12.90
N ALA A 182 1.36 -7.49 -11.58
CA ALA A 182 2.61 -7.26 -10.84
C ALA A 182 3.77 -8.12 -11.37
N GLU A 183 3.52 -9.40 -11.65
CA GLU A 183 4.52 -10.32 -12.20
C GLU A 183 5.13 -9.80 -13.51
N ALA A 184 4.30 -9.26 -14.42
CA ALA A 184 4.78 -8.70 -15.69
C ALA A 184 5.64 -7.43 -15.48
N TYR A 185 5.25 -6.60 -14.52
CA TYR A 185 6.01 -5.41 -14.12
C TYR A 185 7.38 -5.77 -13.56
N PHE A 186 7.44 -6.70 -12.59
CA PHE A 186 8.70 -7.15 -12.00
C PHE A 186 9.58 -7.92 -12.99
N ALA A 187 8.99 -8.73 -13.86
CA ALA A 187 9.72 -9.41 -14.94
C ALA A 187 10.39 -8.41 -15.88
N LYS A 188 9.70 -7.31 -16.23
CA LYS A 188 10.27 -6.26 -17.07
C LYS A 188 11.41 -5.52 -16.37
N GLN A 189 11.24 -5.16 -15.09
CA GLN A 189 12.32 -4.59 -14.28
C GLN A 189 13.57 -5.47 -14.29
N LYS A 190 13.39 -6.77 -14.01
CA LYS A 190 14.48 -7.76 -13.97
C LYS A 190 15.17 -7.93 -15.31
N SER A 191 14.41 -7.96 -16.42
CA SER A 191 14.97 -8.02 -17.78
C SER A 191 15.90 -6.84 -18.04
N LEU A 192 15.41 -5.61 -17.83
CA LEU A 192 16.18 -4.40 -18.09
C LEU A 192 17.40 -4.31 -17.16
N PHE A 193 17.28 -4.73 -15.90
CA PHE A 193 18.41 -4.76 -14.97
C PHE A 193 19.49 -5.76 -15.40
N ASN A 194 19.11 -6.96 -15.84
CA ASN A 194 20.05 -8.01 -16.24
C ASN A 194 20.75 -7.74 -17.59
N GLU A 195 20.20 -6.83 -18.40
CA GLU A 195 20.86 -6.34 -19.63
C GLU A 195 22.01 -5.37 -19.34
N LEU A 196 22.14 -4.91 -18.09
CA LEU A 196 23.14 -3.93 -17.69
C LEU A 196 24.39 -4.57 -17.11
N THR A 197 25.53 -4.14 -17.62
CA THR A 197 26.81 -4.29 -16.94
C THR A 197 26.96 -3.11 -15.98
N LEU A 198 27.03 -3.38 -14.68
CA LEU A 198 27.10 -2.37 -13.61
C LEU A 198 28.38 -2.55 -12.78
N PRO A 199 28.99 -1.47 -12.27
CA PRO A 199 30.20 -1.59 -11.46
C PRO A 199 29.86 -2.12 -10.07
N ASP A 200 30.78 -2.88 -9.49
CA ASP A 200 30.69 -3.44 -8.13
C ASP A 200 31.36 -2.56 -7.06
N VAL A 201 31.74 -1.34 -7.43
CA VAL A 201 32.36 -0.34 -6.56
C VAL A 201 31.56 0.96 -6.58
N ASP A 202 31.60 1.66 -5.44
CA ASP A 202 31.07 3.01 -5.34
C ASP A 202 31.95 3.98 -6.15
N MET A 203 31.32 4.94 -6.82
CA MET A 203 32.03 5.94 -7.62
C MET A 203 31.26 7.24 -7.76
N PRO A 204 31.93 8.38 -7.95
CA PRO A 204 31.27 9.65 -8.19
C PRO A 204 30.34 9.59 -9.42
N LYS A 205 29.20 10.30 -9.35
CA LYS A 205 28.16 10.28 -10.39
C LYS A 205 28.68 10.46 -11.83
N SER A 206 29.60 11.40 -12.05
CA SER A 206 30.17 11.65 -13.38
C SER A 206 30.98 10.47 -13.90
N GLU A 207 31.73 9.81 -13.03
CA GLU A 207 32.50 8.61 -13.34
C GLU A 207 31.57 7.42 -13.58
N LEU A 208 30.53 7.27 -12.74
CA LEU A 208 29.47 6.27 -12.93
C LEU A 208 28.85 6.36 -14.31
N PHE A 209 28.40 7.54 -14.71
CA PHE A 209 27.71 7.69 -15.99
C PHE A 209 28.65 7.46 -17.17
N LYS A 210 29.93 7.80 -17.03
CA LYS A 210 30.94 7.48 -18.06
C LYS A 210 31.18 5.98 -18.15
N TRP A 211 31.35 5.32 -17.00
CA TRP A 211 31.61 3.89 -16.92
C TRP A 211 30.44 3.08 -17.46
N VAL A 212 29.21 3.39 -17.04
CA VAL A 212 28.00 2.67 -17.48
C VAL A 212 27.86 2.77 -19.00
N ARG A 213 28.01 3.95 -19.60
CA ARG A 213 27.93 4.09 -21.07
C ARG A 213 29.06 3.40 -21.82
N ALA A 214 30.25 3.30 -21.22
CA ALA A 214 31.37 2.61 -21.83
C ALA A 214 31.20 1.08 -21.84
N ASN A 215 30.49 0.54 -20.85
CA ASN A 215 30.30 -0.92 -20.68
C ASN A 215 28.91 -1.41 -21.14
N ASN A 216 28.03 -0.51 -21.57
CA ASN A 216 26.70 -0.83 -22.09
C ASN A 216 26.52 -0.15 -23.45
N PRO A 217 26.87 -0.82 -24.58
CA PRO A 217 26.84 -0.23 -25.91
C PRO A 217 25.48 0.36 -26.32
N GLN A 218 24.38 -0.23 -25.83
CA GLN A 218 23.01 0.26 -26.03
C GLN A 218 22.74 1.62 -25.37
N LEU A 219 23.55 2.03 -24.39
CA LEU A 219 23.45 3.31 -23.70
C LEU A 219 24.42 4.36 -24.27
N LYS A 220 25.12 4.07 -25.38
CA LYS A 220 26.08 4.99 -25.98
C LYS A 220 25.39 6.27 -26.43
N GLY A 221 25.88 7.40 -25.96
CA GLY A 221 25.33 8.73 -26.31
C GLY A 221 24.08 9.12 -25.51
N VAL A 222 23.47 8.19 -24.78
CA VAL A 222 22.29 8.45 -23.96
C VAL A 222 22.67 9.27 -22.72
N TYR A 223 21.83 10.25 -22.38
CA TYR A 223 21.90 10.96 -21.11
C TYR A 223 21.26 10.12 -20.00
N LEU A 224 22.09 9.73 -19.03
CA LEU A 224 21.66 9.04 -17.82
C LEU A 224 21.24 10.06 -16.76
N GLY A 225 20.18 9.74 -16.02
CA GLY A 225 19.73 10.52 -14.86
C GLY A 225 20.26 9.91 -13.56
N GLY A 226 19.98 10.58 -12.44
CA GLY A 226 20.27 10.02 -11.12
C GLY A 226 20.84 11.01 -10.11
N GLY A 227 21.00 10.51 -8.90
CA GLY A 227 21.42 11.25 -7.71
C GLY A 227 22.77 10.80 -7.19
N LYS A 228 22.97 10.94 -5.87
CA LYS A 228 24.21 10.52 -5.21
C LYS A 228 24.35 8.99 -5.17
N ASP A 229 23.28 8.31 -4.81
CA ASP A 229 23.26 6.86 -4.58
C ASP A 229 22.28 6.16 -5.54
N GLU A 230 21.88 6.84 -6.62
CA GLU A 230 20.89 6.36 -7.58
C GLU A 230 21.33 6.61 -9.03
N LEU A 231 21.03 5.65 -9.89
CA LEU A 231 21.28 5.67 -11.33
C LEU A 231 19.95 5.48 -12.05
N TYR A 232 19.63 6.40 -12.96
CA TYR A 232 18.41 6.35 -13.76
C TYR A 232 18.73 6.13 -15.24
N ILE A 233 18.07 5.14 -15.83
CA ILE A 233 18.11 4.86 -17.28
C ILE A 233 16.69 4.99 -17.80
N CYS A 234 16.51 5.77 -18.87
CA CYS A 234 15.20 6.05 -19.43
C CYS A 234 14.97 5.26 -20.72
N TYR A 235 13.74 4.82 -20.92
CA TYR A 235 13.32 4.03 -22.07
C TYR A 235 12.07 4.63 -22.68
N ASP A 236 11.98 4.63 -24.00
CA ASP A 236 10.74 4.95 -24.70
C ASP A 236 9.70 3.83 -24.54
N LYS A 237 8.51 4.02 -25.14
CA LYS A 237 7.42 3.03 -25.08
C LYS A 237 7.70 1.72 -25.81
N SER A 238 8.76 1.69 -26.63
CA SER A 238 9.25 0.52 -27.36
C SER A 238 10.44 -0.13 -26.65
N TRP A 239 10.73 0.25 -25.40
CA TRP A 239 11.85 -0.23 -24.60
C TRP A 239 13.23 0.09 -25.19
N GLN A 240 13.34 1.11 -26.04
CA GLN A 240 14.63 1.58 -26.51
C GLN A 240 15.20 2.62 -25.53
N PRO A 241 16.51 2.55 -25.19
CA PRO A 241 17.15 3.59 -24.39
C PRO A 241 16.97 4.98 -25.00
N MET A 242 16.63 5.95 -24.16
CA MET A 242 16.46 7.34 -24.53
C MET A 242 17.11 8.27 -23.50
N ASP A 243 17.38 9.51 -23.89
CA ASP A 243 17.83 10.53 -22.95
C ASP A 243 16.81 10.72 -21.84
N CYS A 244 17.26 10.62 -20.59
CA CYS A 244 16.42 11.02 -19.46
C CYS A 244 16.10 12.52 -19.53
N PRO A 245 14.83 12.93 -19.35
CA PRO A 245 14.48 14.35 -19.24
C PRO A 245 15.26 15.05 -18.13
N ARG A 246 15.58 16.33 -18.34
CA ARG A 246 16.42 17.15 -17.45
C ARG A 246 15.60 18.07 -16.56
#